data_AF-A0A5C6CSG7-F1
#
_entry.id   AF-A0A5C6CSG7-F1
#
_cell.length_a   1.000
_cell.length_b   1.000
_cell.length_c   1.000
_cell.angle_alpha   90.00
_cell.angle_beta   90.00
_cell.angle_gamma   90.00
#
_symmetry.space_group_name_H-M   'P 1'
#
loop_
_entity.id
_entity.type
_entity.pdbx_description
1 polymer ?
#
loop_
_entity_poly.entity_id
_entity_poly.type
_entity_poly.pdbx_seq_one_letter_code
_entity_poly.pdbx_strand_id
1 'polypeptide(L)'
;MHLRLKFPLSSLLTLLTLLVTSPHVRAAVDYEKQIQPIFTAHCTKCHGEKKALGKLRLQSAEAIQEKLADDEHLIVAGDPESSELYERLVLPADNKKRMPKGSDPLDQAEIDLVSLWIKEGASFGKSAEKTSPPTEEAATVEEATTAPEVKPQPLKIEPLPLPEVEPASEEAIDRLRSVGAQVMPLFAKSNLLDVSFALSSEPANDDALATLAEVGPQVFSLNLRGAQATDKGWSEIAKLTNLTTLSAENSNFPDDAAQYLSGLDRLESLNLYGTTVSDGVLDPLRGLKRLQKIYLWKTKVSYDGAVSLEKDLPGIEWNLGWDHPVVARKRLEQQQVEFTADVKTKQEQTARLQTDLKVAEEAQAAAEKRLQEVDEALKKLSGEKEEPATEQQNAKPDA
;
A
#
# COMPACT_ATOMS: atom_id res chain seq x y z
N MET A 1 -71.57 29.77 -37.03
CA MET A 1 -70.55 28.72 -37.26
C MET A 1 -70.23 28.07 -35.94
N HIS A 2 -70.49 26.76 -35.87
CA HIS A 2 -70.08 25.83 -34.82
C HIS A 2 -68.58 25.99 -34.53
N LEU A 3 -68.08 25.81 -33.30
CA LEU A 3 -67.89 24.46 -32.75
C LEU A 3 -67.61 24.55 -31.24
N ARG A 4 -68.42 23.83 -30.45
CA ARG A 4 -68.03 23.35 -29.11
C ARG A 4 -67.02 22.23 -29.29
N LEU A 5 -65.88 22.24 -28.60
CA LEU A 5 -65.19 21.01 -28.25
C LEU A 5 -64.95 20.93 -26.74
N LYS A 6 -65.71 20.01 -26.14
CA LYS A 6 -65.42 19.35 -24.88
C LYS A 6 -64.20 18.44 -25.12
N PHE A 7 -63.24 18.43 -24.21
CA PHE A 7 -62.31 17.30 -24.08
C PHE A 7 -62.41 16.73 -22.66
N PRO A 8 -62.55 15.40 -22.51
CA PRO A 8 -62.77 14.76 -21.23
C PRO A 8 -61.45 14.55 -20.47
N LEU A 9 -61.55 14.64 -19.13
CA LEU A 9 -60.65 13.93 -18.22
C LEU A 9 -60.74 12.43 -18.52
N SER A 10 -59.64 11.82 -18.97
CA SER A 10 -59.07 10.57 -18.44
C SER A 10 -58.12 9.91 -19.44
N SER A 11 -56.96 9.46 -18.95
CA SER A 11 -56.10 8.38 -19.46
C SER A 11 -55.12 8.66 -20.62
N LEU A 12 -53.83 8.86 -20.28
CA LEU A 12 -52.65 8.19 -20.88
C LEU A 12 -51.39 8.63 -20.09
N LEU A 13 -50.91 7.82 -19.14
CA LEU A 13 -49.87 6.79 -19.31
C LEU A 13 -48.48 7.38 -19.64
N THR A 14 -47.61 7.32 -18.63
CA THR A 14 -46.15 7.14 -18.69
C THR A 14 -45.31 8.03 -19.61
N LEU A 15 -44.55 8.95 -19.02
CA LEU A 15 -43.16 9.17 -19.44
C LEU A 15 -42.31 9.64 -18.25
N LEU A 16 -42.02 8.70 -17.35
CA LEU A 16 -40.88 8.83 -16.45
C LEU A 16 -39.64 8.64 -17.34
N THR A 17 -39.03 9.75 -17.78
CA THR A 17 -37.73 9.72 -18.44
C THR A 17 -36.69 9.24 -17.44
N LEU A 18 -36.44 7.93 -17.48
CA LEU A 18 -35.27 7.29 -16.90
C LEU A 18 -34.04 7.97 -17.51
N LEU A 19 -33.32 8.81 -16.75
CA LEU A 19 -31.93 9.11 -17.08
C LEU A 19 -31.16 7.82 -16.84
N VAL A 20 -31.10 6.99 -17.89
CA VAL A 20 -30.10 5.93 -17.99
C VAL A 20 -28.76 6.65 -18.09
N THR A 21 -28.02 6.74 -16.98
CA THR A 21 -26.61 7.08 -17.03
C THR A 21 -25.91 5.90 -17.71
N SER A 22 -25.77 5.97 -19.04
CA SER A 22 -24.90 5.07 -19.77
C SER A 22 -23.53 5.13 -19.12
N PRO A 23 -22.92 3.99 -18.73
CA PRO A 23 -21.51 3.98 -18.37
C PRO A 23 -20.78 4.52 -19.60
N HIS A 24 -20.16 5.68 -19.48
CA HIS A 24 -19.28 6.17 -20.52
C HIS A 24 -18.13 5.18 -20.57
N VAL A 25 -18.18 4.27 -21.56
CA VAL A 25 -17.04 3.47 -21.95
C VAL A 25 -15.98 4.49 -22.39
N ARG A 26 -15.04 4.76 -21.49
CA ARG A 26 -13.91 5.64 -21.79
C ARG A 26 -13.13 4.99 -22.93
N ALA A 27 -12.90 5.76 -24.00
CA ALA A 27 -12.06 5.28 -25.10
C ALA A 27 -10.64 5.02 -24.56
N ALA A 28 -10.02 3.93 -25.03
CA ALA A 28 -8.65 3.59 -24.71
C ALA A 28 -7.69 4.73 -25.07
N VAL A 29 -6.58 4.83 -24.34
CA VAL A 29 -5.57 5.87 -24.53
C VAL A 29 -4.91 5.71 -25.90
N ASP A 30 -4.95 6.77 -26.68
CA ASP A 30 -4.35 6.84 -28.01
C ASP A 30 -2.88 7.25 -27.88
N TYR A 31 -1.96 6.33 -28.17
CA TYR A 31 -0.53 6.59 -28.05
C TYR A 31 -0.07 7.81 -28.87
N GLU A 32 -0.44 7.90 -30.15
CA GLU A 32 0.02 8.96 -31.04
C GLU A 32 -0.51 10.33 -30.61
N LYS A 33 -1.77 10.39 -30.14
CA LYS A 33 -2.41 11.65 -29.75
C LYS A 33 -2.14 12.08 -28.32
N GLN A 34 -1.88 11.15 -27.42
CA GLN A 34 -1.87 11.41 -25.97
C GLN A 34 -0.53 11.11 -25.30
N ILE A 35 0.20 10.08 -25.73
CA ILE A 35 1.45 9.66 -25.07
C ILE A 35 2.69 10.21 -25.80
N GLN A 36 2.74 10.08 -27.12
CA GLN A 36 3.85 10.58 -27.93
C GLN A 36 4.13 12.08 -27.71
N PRO A 37 3.13 12.97 -27.54
CA PRO A 37 3.38 14.38 -27.23
C PRO A 37 4.09 14.58 -25.89
N ILE A 38 3.74 13.81 -24.85
CA ILE A 38 4.39 13.85 -23.53
C ILE A 38 5.86 13.46 -23.67
N PHE A 39 6.15 12.33 -24.33
CA PHE A 39 7.54 11.89 -24.52
C PHE A 39 8.34 12.88 -25.37
N THR A 40 7.71 13.48 -26.37
CA THR A 40 8.34 14.51 -27.21
C THR A 40 8.71 15.74 -26.40
N ALA A 41 7.81 16.23 -25.56
CA ALA A 41 8.02 17.41 -24.73
C ALA A 41 9.09 17.19 -23.63
N HIS A 42 9.05 16.03 -22.96
CA HIS A 42 9.81 15.83 -21.73
C HIS A 42 11.05 14.92 -21.87
N CYS A 43 11.06 14.01 -22.85
CA CYS A 43 12.02 12.90 -22.87
C CYS A 43 13.01 12.95 -24.05
N THR A 44 12.57 13.38 -25.23
CA THR A 44 13.37 13.27 -26.48
C THR A 44 14.65 14.11 -26.52
N LYS A 45 14.77 15.13 -25.67
CA LYS A 45 16.02 15.91 -25.52
C LYS A 45 17.22 15.03 -25.13
N CYS A 46 16.97 13.96 -24.38
CA CYS A 46 17.99 13.00 -23.94
C CYS A 46 17.78 11.57 -24.46
N HIS A 47 16.56 11.23 -24.88
CA HIS A 47 16.14 9.93 -25.41
C HIS A 47 15.49 10.06 -26.79
N GLY A 48 16.16 10.77 -27.70
CA GLY A 48 15.68 11.00 -29.07
C GLY A 48 16.69 10.55 -30.12
N GLU A 49 16.42 10.89 -31.38
CA GLU A 49 17.27 10.49 -32.52
C GLU A 49 18.73 10.96 -32.36
N LYS A 50 18.91 12.23 -31.95
CA LYS A 50 20.23 12.87 -31.80
C LYS A 50 20.99 12.44 -30.54
N LYS A 51 20.30 11.93 -29.52
CA LYS A 51 20.89 11.56 -28.22
C LYS A 51 20.07 10.45 -27.59
N ALA A 52 20.71 9.30 -27.33
CA ALA A 52 20.08 8.12 -26.74
C ALA A 52 20.78 7.72 -25.43
N LEU A 53 20.59 8.53 -24.37
CA LEU A 53 21.14 8.19 -23.06
C LEU A 53 20.54 6.86 -22.58
N GLY A 54 21.39 6.01 -21.98
CA GLY A 54 20.97 4.67 -21.56
C GLY A 54 20.56 3.75 -22.72
N LYS A 55 20.95 4.07 -23.97
CA LYS A 55 20.51 3.37 -25.19
C LYS A 55 18.99 3.37 -25.40
N LEU A 56 18.27 4.26 -24.74
CA LEU A 56 16.82 4.39 -24.84
C LEU A 56 16.43 5.51 -25.81
N ARG A 57 15.44 5.24 -26.65
CA ARG A 57 14.85 6.16 -27.62
C ARG A 57 13.32 6.15 -27.48
N LEU A 58 12.75 7.34 -27.32
CA LEU A 58 11.32 7.58 -27.04
C LEU A 58 10.66 8.50 -28.10
N GLN A 59 11.34 8.79 -29.21
CA GLN A 59 10.85 9.72 -30.23
C GLN A 59 9.76 9.14 -31.14
N SER A 60 9.59 7.83 -31.20
CA SER A 60 8.56 7.18 -32.01
C SER A 60 8.19 5.81 -31.43
N ALA A 61 7.00 5.31 -31.78
CA ALA A 61 6.52 4.00 -31.38
C ALA A 61 7.51 2.88 -31.76
N GLU A 62 8.05 2.93 -32.99
CA GLU A 62 8.95 1.92 -33.52
C GLU A 62 10.24 1.81 -32.70
N ALA A 63 10.79 2.95 -32.27
CA ALA A 63 12.01 2.96 -31.47
C ALA A 63 11.79 2.42 -30.05
N ILE A 64 10.60 2.64 -29.48
CA ILE A 64 10.22 2.08 -28.19
C ILE A 64 10.02 0.56 -28.34
N GLN A 65 9.30 0.12 -29.36
CA GLN A 65 9.05 -1.30 -29.63
C GLN A 65 10.33 -2.08 -29.93
N GLU A 66 11.30 -1.49 -30.66
CA GLU A 66 12.63 -2.08 -30.86
C GLU A 66 13.33 -2.30 -29.52
N LYS A 67 13.30 -1.30 -28.63
CA LYS A 67 13.91 -1.43 -27.30
C LYS A 67 13.16 -2.45 -26.42
N LEU A 68 11.84 -2.55 -26.53
CA LEU A 68 11.04 -3.55 -25.81
C LEU A 68 11.32 -4.98 -26.27
N ALA A 69 11.70 -5.19 -27.53
CA ALA A 69 12.11 -6.51 -28.01
C ALA A 69 13.42 -6.99 -27.35
N ASP A 70 14.30 -6.06 -26.96
CA ASP A 70 15.55 -6.35 -26.25
C ASP A 70 15.40 -6.30 -24.71
N ASP A 71 14.37 -5.62 -24.20
CA ASP A 71 14.22 -5.27 -22.79
C ASP A 71 12.75 -5.03 -22.44
N GLU A 72 12.06 -6.12 -22.16
CA GLU A 72 10.63 -6.14 -21.80
C GLU A 72 10.31 -5.39 -20.50
N HIS A 73 11.30 -5.16 -19.63
CA HIS A 73 11.12 -4.47 -18.35
C HIS A 73 10.97 -2.96 -18.51
N LEU A 74 11.33 -2.40 -19.67
CA LEU A 74 11.14 -0.98 -19.93
C LEU A 74 9.66 -0.59 -19.83
N ILE A 75 8.77 -1.40 -20.42
CA ILE A 75 7.32 -1.27 -20.35
C ILE A 75 6.69 -2.66 -20.28
N VAL A 76 6.15 -3.00 -19.12
CA VAL A 76 5.40 -4.24 -18.88
C VAL A 76 3.92 -3.97 -19.16
N ALA A 77 3.42 -4.44 -20.30
CA ALA A 77 2.04 -4.23 -20.73
C ALA A 77 1.05 -4.76 -19.68
N GLY A 78 0.10 -3.92 -19.27
CA GLY A 78 -0.87 -4.22 -18.21
C GLY A 78 -0.40 -3.86 -16.80
N ASP A 79 0.90 -3.60 -16.61
CA ASP A 79 1.50 -3.37 -15.31
C ASP A 79 2.43 -2.14 -15.30
N PRO A 80 1.86 -0.95 -15.02
CA PRO A 80 2.65 0.26 -14.86
C PRO A 80 3.68 0.17 -13.74
N GLU A 81 3.38 -0.55 -12.65
CA GLU A 81 4.25 -0.57 -11.47
C GLU A 81 5.53 -1.39 -11.72
N SER A 82 5.43 -2.43 -12.56
CA SER A 82 6.57 -3.21 -13.04
C SER A 82 7.32 -2.59 -14.21
N SER A 83 6.85 -1.45 -14.74
CA SER A 83 7.46 -0.78 -15.88
C SER A 83 8.54 0.22 -15.45
N GLU A 84 9.79 0.00 -15.85
CA GLU A 84 10.89 0.93 -15.54
C GLU A 84 10.55 2.35 -16.01
N LEU A 85 9.92 2.50 -17.17
CA LEU A 85 9.52 3.81 -17.67
C LEU A 85 8.66 4.58 -16.65
N TYR A 86 7.64 3.93 -16.07
CA TYR A 86 6.74 4.56 -15.11
C TYR A 86 7.43 4.81 -13.76
N GLU A 87 8.24 3.85 -13.28
CA GLU A 87 9.05 4.02 -12.06
C GLU A 87 9.83 5.33 -12.12
N ARG A 88 10.52 5.59 -13.24
CA ARG A 88 11.36 6.78 -13.42
C ARG A 88 10.58 8.09 -13.36
N LEU A 89 9.29 8.08 -13.73
CA LEU A 89 8.42 9.25 -13.72
C LEU A 89 7.90 9.59 -12.31
N VAL A 90 7.66 8.58 -11.47
CA VAL A 90 7.06 8.77 -10.12
C VAL A 90 8.08 8.95 -9.00
N LEU A 91 9.38 8.87 -9.31
CA LEU A 91 10.44 9.09 -8.32
C LEU A 91 10.44 10.54 -7.79
N PRO A 92 10.79 10.76 -6.50
CA PRO A 92 10.89 12.09 -5.90
C PRO A 92 11.80 13.07 -6.67
N ALA A 93 11.51 14.37 -6.55
CA ALA A 93 12.19 15.47 -7.26
C ALA A 93 13.70 15.63 -6.93
N ASP A 94 14.19 15.00 -5.86
CA ASP A 94 15.60 14.95 -5.47
C ASP A 94 16.30 13.62 -5.86
N ASN A 95 15.54 12.62 -6.33
CA ASN A 95 16.10 11.33 -6.70
C ASN A 95 16.93 11.41 -7.99
N LYS A 96 18.19 10.97 -7.94
CA LYS A 96 19.15 10.98 -9.07
C LYS A 96 18.73 10.11 -10.26
N LYS A 97 17.85 9.15 -10.05
CA LYS A 97 17.32 8.22 -11.07
C LYS A 97 16.03 8.69 -11.72
N ARG A 98 15.36 9.71 -11.18
CA ARG A 98 14.13 10.27 -11.75
C ARG A 98 14.37 10.79 -13.15
N MET A 99 13.39 10.59 -14.02
CA MET A 99 13.29 11.25 -15.31
C MET A 99 12.04 12.15 -15.34
N PRO A 100 12.13 13.34 -15.96
CA PRO A 100 13.28 13.83 -16.72
C PRO A 100 14.37 14.42 -15.80
N LYS A 101 15.63 14.18 -16.17
CA LYS A 101 16.78 14.53 -15.33
C LYS A 101 17.12 16.01 -15.43
N GLY A 102 17.16 16.70 -14.29
CA GLY A 102 17.56 18.11 -14.21
C GLY A 102 16.52 19.09 -14.75
N SER A 103 15.26 18.66 -14.85
CA SER A 103 14.10 19.52 -15.09
C SER A 103 13.01 19.23 -14.06
N ASP A 104 11.95 20.03 -14.09
CA ASP A 104 10.75 19.80 -13.30
C ASP A 104 10.11 18.44 -13.63
N PRO A 105 9.44 17.79 -12.66
CA PRO A 105 8.64 16.59 -12.90
C PRO A 105 7.54 16.83 -13.94
N LEU A 106 7.07 15.75 -14.57
CA LEU A 106 5.81 15.78 -15.32
C LEU A 106 4.67 16.15 -14.38
N ASP A 107 3.60 16.72 -14.92
CA ASP A 107 2.40 16.91 -14.12
C ASP A 107 1.75 15.56 -13.79
N GLN A 108 0.95 15.53 -12.73
CA GLN A 108 0.33 14.29 -12.28
C GLN A 108 -0.63 13.70 -13.32
N ALA A 109 -1.30 14.55 -14.12
CA ALA A 109 -2.24 14.08 -15.13
C ALA A 109 -1.54 13.38 -16.31
N GLU A 110 -0.35 13.86 -16.70
CA GLU A 110 0.52 13.25 -17.69
C GLU A 110 1.07 11.91 -17.20
N ILE A 111 1.50 11.84 -15.93
CA ILE A 111 1.94 10.60 -15.28
C ILE A 111 0.80 9.58 -15.24
N ASP A 112 -0.40 10.01 -14.85
CA ASP A 112 -1.60 9.16 -14.79
C ASP A 112 -1.99 8.67 -16.18
N LEU A 113 -1.81 9.49 -17.22
CA LEU A 113 -2.10 9.12 -18.60
C LEU A 113 -1.12 8.08 -19.14
N VAL A 114 0.18 8.22 -18.83
CA VAL A 114 1.19 7.21 -19.15
C VAL A 114 0.93 5.92 -18.39
N SER A 115 0.58 6.00 -17.11
CA SER A 115 0.18 4.82 -16.31
C SER A 115 -1.02 4.11 -16.94
N LEU A 116 -2.07 4.86 -17.29
CA LEU A 116 -3.28 4.29 -17.88
C LEU A 116 -2.98 3.60 -19.22
N TRP A 117 -2.18 4.22 -20.08
CA TRP A 117 -1.76 3.61 -21.33
C TRP A 117 -1.01 2.28 -21.12
N ILE A 118 -0.09 2.22 -20.16
CA ILE A 118 0.61 0.97 -19.84
C ILE A 118 -0.38 -0.07 -19.31
N LYS A 119 -1.27 0.34 -18.39
CA LYS A 119 -2.31 -0.53 -17.81
C LYS A 119 -3.28 -1.09 -18.85
N GLU A 120 -3.56 -0.33 -19.91
CA GLU A 120 -4.37 -0.76 -21.06
C GLU A 120 -3.60 -1.64 -22.06
N GLY A 121 -2.35 -1.99 -21.75
CA GLY A 121 -1.54 -2.91 -22.54
C GLY A 121 -0.48 -2.23 -23.42
N ALA A 122 -0.17 -0.95 -23.16
CA ALA A 122 0.86 -0.19 -23.88
C ALA A 122 0.72 -0.23 -25.41
N SER A 123 -0.52 -0.13 -25.91
CA SER A 123 -0.82 -0.24 -27.34
C SER A 123 -0.32 0.97 -28.14
N PHE A 124 0.39 0.73 -29.25
CA PHE A 124 0.95 1.77 -30.14
C PHE A 124 0.10 2.06 -31.39
N GLY A 125 -1.09 1.45 -31.53
CA GLY A 125 -2.07 1.84 -32.55
C GLY A 125 -1.94 1.20 -33.94
N LYS A 126 -0.92 0.38 -34.24
CA LYS A 126 -0.91 -0.51 -35.44
C LYS A 126 -0.07 -1.78 -35.21
N SER A 127 -0.71 -2.85 -34.73
CA SER A 127 -0.48 -4.22 -35.21
C SER A 127 -1.52 -5.14 -34.57
N ALA A 128 -2.57 -5.45 -35.32
CA ALA A 128 -3.33 -6.67 -35.12
C ALA A 128 -2.56 -7.83 -35.77
N GLU A 129 -2.77 -9.03 -35.23
CA GLU A 129 -2.23 -10.36 -35.62
C GLU A 129 -0.96 -10.82 -34.88
N LYS A 130 -0.93 -11.92 -34.10
CA LYS A 130 -1.80 -13.12 -34.03
C LYS A 130 -1.84 -13.67 -32.61
N THR A 131 -3.03 -13.95 -32.11
CA THR A 131 -3.45 -15.32 -31.73
C THR A 131 -4.99 -15.37 -31.73
N SER A 132 -5.50 -16.50 -32.24
CA SER A 132 -6.86 -16.77 -32.68
C SER A 132 -7.93 -16.73 -31.56
N PRO A 133 -9.22 -16.64 -31.92
CA PRO A 133 -10.28 -16.11 -31.05
C PRO A 133 -10.78 -17.15 -30.03
N PRO A 134 -11.29 -16.73 -28.85
CA PRO A 134 -12.06 -17.61 -28.00
C PRO A 134 -13.47 -17.73 -28.57
N THR A 135 -13.87 -18.96 -28.86
CA THR A 135 -15.24 -19.34 -29.13
C THR A 135 -16.09 -18.98 -27.91
N GLU A 136 -17.15 -18.23 -28.18
CA GLU A 136 -18.20 -17.85 -27.26
C GLU A 136 -18.96 -19.12 -26.84
N GLU A 137 -18.76 -19.58 -25.61
CA GLU A 137 -19.75 -20.41 -24.93
C GLU A 137 -19.84 -19.98 -23.47
N ALA A 138 -21.06 -19.64 -23.08
CA ALA A 138 -21.41 -18.95 -21.86
C ALA A 138 -20.95 -19.69 -20.60
N ALA A 139 -20.11 -19.03 -19.81
CA ALA A 139 -19.98 -19.31 -18.39
C ALA A 139 -20.51 -18.10 -17.63
N THR A 140 -21.61 -18.37 -16.94
CA THR A 140 -22.25 -17.58 -15.88
C THR A 140 -21.26 -16.74 -15.09
N VAL A 141 -21.59 -15.45 -14.98
CA VAL A 141 -20.95 -14.52 -14.06
C VAL A 141 -21.30 -14.97 -12.64
N GLU A 142 -20.45 -15.81 -12.04
CA GLU A 142 -20.39 -15.91 -10.60
C GLU A 142 -19.67 -14.67 -10.09
N GLU A 143 -20.45 -13.84 -9.42
CA GLU A 143 -20.09 -12.93 -8.34
C GLU A 143 -18.65 -13.14 -7.87
N ALA A 144 -17.74 -12.27 -8.33
CA ALA A 144 -16.41 -12.14 -7.77
C ALA A 144 -16.59 -11.66 -6.32
N THR A 145 -16.77 -12.64 -5.43
CA THR A 145 -16.64 -12.45 -4.00
C THR A 145 -15.31 -11.80 -3.78
N THR A 146 -15.35 -10.56 -3.28
CA THR A 146 -14.22 -9.88 -2.69
C THR A 146 -13.49 -10.88 -1.80
N ALA A 147 -12.32 -11.34 -2.23
CA ALA A 147 -11.44 -12.10 -1.38
C ALA A 147 -11.18 -11.21 -0.15
N PRO A 148 -11.52 -11.66 1.06
CA PRO A 148 -11.26 -10.86 2.24
C PRO A 148 -9.75 -10.60 2.29
N GLU A 149 -9.39 -9.34 2.49
CA GLU A 149 -8.03 -8.92 2.75
C GLU A 149 -7.50 -9.70 3.96
N VAL A 150 -6.77 -10.78 3.68
CA VAL A 150 -6.13 -11.59 4.71
C VAL A 150 -4.93 -10.78 5.15
N LYS A 151 -5.10 -9.98 6.21
CA LYS A 151 -3.96 -9.61 7.05
C LYS A 151 -3.20 -10.90 7.32
N PRO A 152 -1.87 -10.99 7.07
CA PRO A 152 -1.13 -12.22 7.32
C PRO A 152 -1.42 -12.62 8.75
N GLN A 153 -2.20 -13.69 8.91
CA GLN A 153 -2.43 -14.23 10.24
C GLN A 153 -1.05 -14.72 10.66
N PRO A 154 -0.55 -14.31 11.84
CA PRO A 154 0.75 -14.74 12.28
C PRO A 154 0.80 -16.26 12.19
N LEU A 155 1.83 -16.78 11.52
CA LEU A 155 2.12 -18.21 11.47
C LEU A 155 1.91 -18.77 12.88
N LYS A 156 0.88 -19.58 13.08
CA LYS A 156 0.62 -20.27 14.36
C LYS A 156 1.61 -21.42 14.45
N ILE A 157 2.87 -21.10 14.67
CA ILE A 157 3.90 -22.11 14.88
C ILE A 157 3.91 -22.45 16.35
N GLU A 158 3.70 -23.72 16.66
CA GLU A 158 3.88 -24.20 18.02
C GLU A 158 5.33 -23.94 18.45
N PRO A 159 5.57 -23.32 19.62
CA PRO A 159 6.91 -23.12 20.14
C PRO A 159 7.63 -24.46 20.26
N LEU A 160 8.81 -24.58 19.64
CA LEU A 160 9.63 -25.77 19.85
C LEU A 160 10.13 -25.81 21.30
N PRO A 161 10.27 -27.00 21.89
CA PRO A 161 10.99 -27.11 23.15
C PRO A 161 12.41 -26.55 22.97
N LEU A 162 12.91 -25.93 24.03
CA LEU A 162 14.30 -25.48 24.06
C LEU A 162 15.22 -26.70 23.91
N PRO A 163 16.26 -26.63 23.07
CA PRO A 163 17.23 -27.72 22.96
C PRO A 163 17.96 -27.92 24.28
N GLU A 164 18.03 -29.17 24.73
CA GLU A 164 18.95 -29.57 25.79
C GLU A 164 20.33 -29.82 25.18
N VAL A 165 21.31 -29.02 25.57
CA VAL A 165 22.68 -29.09 25.06
C VAL A 165 23.66 -29.10 26.21
N GLU A 166 24.79 -29.78 26.04
CA GLU A 166 25.90 -29.73 26.98
C GLU A 166 26.47 -28.29 27.07
N PRO A 167 27.03 -27.89 28.23
CA PRO A 167 27.65 -26.57 28.35
C PRO A 167 28.83 -26.43 27.38
N ALA A 168 28.99 -25.24 26.81
CA ALA A 168 30.19 -24.89 26.06
C ALA A 168 31.41 -24.89 27.01
N SER A 169 32.59 -25.24 26.50
CA SER A 169 33.81 -25.16 27.30
C SER A 169 34.15 -23.69 27.59
N GLU A 170 34.69 -23.42 28.79
CA GLU A 170 35.10 -22.06 29.16
C GLU A 170 36.15 -21.51 28.18
N GLU A 171 37.03 -22.36 27.65
CA GLU A 171 38.03 -21.93 26.66
C GLU A 171 37.39 -21.50 25.34
N ALA A 172 36.31 -22.13 24.90
CA ALA A 172 35.59 -21.73 23.70
C ALA A 172 34.86 -20.40 23.90
N ILE A 173 34.25 -20.22 25.09
CA ILE A 173 33.62 -18.96 25.47
C ILE A 173 34.66 -17.84 25.55
N ASP A 174 35.83 -18.09 26.15
CA ASP A 174 36.91 -17.12 26.25
C ASP A 174 37.51 -16.78 24.89
N ARG A 175 37.59 -17.74 23.95
CA ARG A 175 37.98 -17.46 22.56
C ARG A 175 37.00 -16.51 21.89
N LEU A 176 35.69 -16.74 22.00
CA LEU A 176 34.67 -15.82 21.49
C LEU A 176 34.82 -14.41 22.09
N ARG A 177 34.99 -14.31 23.41
CA ARG A 177 35.20 -13.02 24.08
C ARG A 177 36.47 -12.32 23.59
N SER A 178 37.54 -13.07 23.33
CA SER A 178 38.82 -12.52 22.86
C SER A 178 38.73 -11.90 21.46
N VAL A 179 37.77 -12.34 20.64
CA VAL A 179 37.49 -11.78 19.30
C VAL A 179 36.37 -10.74 19.31
N GLY A 180 35.97 -10.25 20.49
CA GLY A 180 35.02 -9.15 20.65
C GLY A 180 33.56 -9.56 20.86
N ALA A 181 33.27 -10.86 20.99
CA ALA A 181 31.91 -11.32 21.26
C ALA A 181 31.51 -11.08 22.72
N GLN A 182 30.32 -10.54 22.93
CA GLN A 182 29.59 -10.69 24.18
C GLN A 182 28.87 -12.04 24.15
N VAL A 183 29.10 -12.87 25.18
CA VAL A 183 28.50 -14.20 25.30
C VAL A 183 27.74 -14.28 26.62
N MET A 184 26.43 -14.53 26.54
CA MET A 184 25.51 -14.58 27.69
C MET A 184 24.69 -15.87 27.64
N PRO A 185 24.41 -16.53 28.78
CA PRO A 185 23.42 -17.60 28.81
C PRO A 185 22.02 -17.01 28.54
N LEU A 186 21.22 -17.69 27.72
CA LEU A 186 19.88 -17.25 27.34
C LEU A 186 18.97 -17.09 28.57
N PHE A 187 19.06 -18.02 29.52
CA PHE A 187 18.35 -18.00 30.80
C PHE A 187 19.22 -18.63 31.89
N ALA A 188 18.98 -18.30 33.17
CA ALA A 188 19.81 -18.67 34.31
C ALA A 188 20.08 -20.18 34.54
N LYS A 189 19.38 -21.08 33.82
CA LYS A 189 19.53 -22.54 33.92
C LYS A 189 19.73 -23.23 32.57
N SER A 190 19.97 -22.48 31.49
CA SER A 190 20.15 -23.04 30.15
C SER A 190 21.60 -22.91 29.70
N ASN A 191 22.08 -23.92 28.99
CA ASN A 191 23.38 -23.92 28.30
C ASN A 191 23.32 -23.24 26.92
N LEU A 192 22.14 -22.77 26.51
CA LEU A 192 21.96 -21.99 25.30
C LEU A 192 22.54 -20.58 25.47
N LEU A 193 23.12 -20.05 24.41
CA LEU A 193 23.86 -18.81 24.38
C LEU A 193 23.18 -17.77 23.48
N ASP A 194 23.15 -16.53 23.98
CA ASP A 194 23.04 -15.32 23.18
C ASP A 194 24.46 -14.80 22.93
N VAL A 195 24.82 -14.66 21.65
CA VAL A 195 26.14 -14.21 21.20
C VAL A 195 25.98 -12.92 20.39
N SER A 196 26.70 -11.87 20.76
CA SER A 196 26.59 -10.57 20.10
C SER A 196 27.96 -9.96 19.85
N PHE A 197 28.21 -9.55 18.61
CA PHE A 197 29.38 -8.76 18.21
C PHE A 197 29.06 -7.27 18.05
N ALA A 198 27.80 -6.86 18.29
CA ALA A 198 27.33 -5.50 18.02
C ALA A 198 28.02 -4.40 18.85
N LEU A 199 28.67 -4.77 19.96
CA LEU A 199 29.41 -3.87 20.85
C LEU A 199 30.94 -4.06 20.76
N SER A 200 31.42 -4.89 19.82
CA SER A 200 32.85 -5.06 19.58
C SER A 200 33.48 -3.77 19.08
N SER A 201 34.74 -3.54 19.44
CA SER A 201 35.52 -2.40 18.91
C SER A 201 35.80 -2.54 17.41
N GLU A 202 35.91 -3.77 16.93
CA GLU A 202 36.14 -4.09 15.52
C GLU A 202 34.98 -4.93 14.96
N PRO A 203 34.55 -4.70 13.72
CA PRO A 203 33.57 -5.55 13.05
C PRO A 203 33.98 -7.03 13.05
N ALA A 204 33.02 -7.92 13.31
CA ALA A 204 33.25 -9.35 13.18
C ALA A 204 33.69 -9.70 11.75
N ASN A 205 34.84 -10.36 11.63
CA ASN A 205 35.43 -10.81 10.37
C ASN A 205 35.41 -12.35 10.29
N ASP A 206 36.03 -12.94 9.26
CA ASP A 206 36.06 -14.40 9.07
C ASP A 206 36.65 -15.15 10.26
N ASP A 207 37.71 -14.63 10.87
CA ASP A 207 38.38 -15.29 12.00
C ASP A 207 37.50 -15.23 13.25
N ALA A 208 36.78 -14.12 13.45
CA ALA A 208 35.80 -14.01 14.53
C ALA A 208 34.65 -15.01 14.34
N LEU A 209 34.09 -15.13 13.13
CA LEU A 209 33.00 -16.09 12.87
C LEU A 209 33.44 -17.54 12.96
N ALA A 210 34.69 -17.87 12.62
CA ALA A 210 35.24 -19.21 12.78
C ALA A 210 35.18 -19.73 14.23
N THR A 211 35.25 -18.83 15.23
CA THR A 211 35.14 -19.22 16.64
C THR A 211 33.73 -19.71 17.03
N LEU A 212 32.68 -19.33 16.28
CA LEU A 212 31.30 -19.76 16.54
C LEU A 212 31.12 -21.28 16.36
N ALA A 213 31.94 -21.91 15.51
CA ALA A 213 31.88 -23.34 15.25
C ALA A 213 32.11 -24.21 16.50
N GLU A 214 32.82 -23.67 17.49
CA GLU A 214 33.14 -24.37 18.74
C GLU A 214 31.97 -24.43 19.72
N VAL A 215 30.99 -23.54 19.56
CA VAL A 215 29.80 -23.43 20.41
C VAL A 215 28.50 -23.58 19.61
N GLY A 216 28.58 -24.15 18.41
CA GLY A 216 27.47 -24.19 17.45
C GLY A 216 26.16 -24.74 18.02
N PRO A 217 26.16 -25.88 18.74
CA PRO A 217 24.96 -26.41 19.40
C PRO A 217 24.36 -25.46 20.43
N GLN A 218 25.17 -24.61 21.07
CA GLN A 218 24.72 -23.72 22.13
C GLN A 218 24.19 -22.39 21.61
N VAL A 219 24.62 -21.89 20.44
CA VAL A 219 24.15 -20.59 19.92
C VAL A 219 22.66 -20.64 19.57
N PHE A 220 21.87 -19.86 20.30
CA PHE A 220 20.43 -19.75 20.12
C PHE A 220 20.02 -18.41 19.48
N SER A 221 20.76 -17.35 19.80
CA SER A 221 20.58 -16.00 19.26
C SER A 221 21.95 -15.44 18.88
N LEU A 222 22.05 -14.86 17.69
CA LEU A 222 23.29 -14.33 17.14
C LEU A 222 23.09 -12.93 16.55
N ASN A 223 23.85 -11.97 17.05
CA ASN A 223 23.90 -10.61 16.53
C ASN A 223 25.26 -10.27 15.91
N LEU A 224 25.27 -10.21 14.58
CA LEU A 224 26.38 -9.86 13.70
C LEU A 224 26.16 -8.49 13.04
N ARG A 225 25.47 -7.57 13.73
CA ARG A 225 25.32 -6.19 13.25
C ARG A 225 26.68 -5.61 12.89
N GLY A 226 26.79 -5.09 11.67
CA GLY A 226 27.99 -4.45 11.16
C GLY A 226 29.13 -5.41 10.81
N ALA A 227 28.91 -6.73 10.81
CA ALA A 227 29.95 -7.70 10.49
C ALA A 227 30.52 -7.48 9.07
N GLN A 228 31.84 -7.59 8.95
CA GLN A 228 32.60 -7.40 7.70
C GLN A 228 33.27 -8.72 7.29
N ALA A 229 32.56 -9.83 7.46
CA ALA A 229 32.98 -11.15 7.00
C ALA A 229 32.78 -11.32 5.49
N THR A 230 33.54 -12.26 4.92
CA THR A 230 33.36 -12.77 3.57
C THR A 230 32.47 -14.01 3.58
N ASP A 231 32.24 -14.60 2.40
CA ASP A 231 31.55 -15.88 2.24
C ASP A 231 32.10 -16.98 3.17
N LYS A 232 33.43 -17.01 3.36
CA LYS A 232 34.09 -17.95 4.28
C LYS A 232 33.53 -17.82 5.70
N GLY A 233 33.48 -16.62 6.26
CA GLY A 233 32.95 -16.39 7.60
C GLY A 233 31.46 -16.70 7.69
N TRP A 234 30.66 -16.30 6.70
CA TRP A 234 29.22 -16.57 6.70
C TRP A 234 28.88 -18.07 6.56
N SER A 235 29.76 -18.87 5.95
CA SER A 235 29.58 -20.32 5.88
C SER A 235 29.58 -21.02 7.25
N GLU A 236 30.20 -20.40 8.26
CA GLU A 236 30.24 -20.93 9.64
C GLU A 236 28.85 -20.93 10.31
N ILE A 237 27.93 -20.08 9.83
CA ILE A 237 26.57 -19.98 10.37
C ILE A 237 25.76 -21.26 10.16
N ALA A 238 26.08 -22.06 9.13
CA ALA A 238 25.45 -23.35 8.88
C ALA A 238 25.65 -24.37 10.04
N LYS A 239 26.64 -24.14 10.91
CA LYS A 239 26.92 -25.02 12.07
C LYS A 239 26.03 -24.71 13.28
N LEU A 240 25.27 -23.62 13.26
CA LEU A 240 24.47 -23.12 14.38
C LEU A 240 23.06 -23.70 14.35
N THR A 241 22.94 -25.02 14.43
CA THR A 241 21.67 -25.74 14.16
C THR A 241 20.52 -25.41 15.13
N ASN A 242 20.83 -24.78 16.27
CA ASN A 242 19.86 -24.32 17.25
C ASN A 242 19.51 -22.81 17.13
N LEU A 243 20.05 -22.13 16.12
CA LEU A 243 19.86 -20.71 15.92
C LEU A 243 18.39 -20.39 15.60
N THR A 244 17.82 -19.50 16.40
CA THR A 244 16.43 -19.04 16.27
C THR A 244 16.36 -17.59 15.79
N THR A 245 17.36 -16.76 16.14
CA THR A 245 17.44 -15.36 15.71
C THR A 245 18.82 -15.05 15.13
N LEU A 246 18.85 -14.49 13.93
CA LEU A 246 20.05 -13.96 13.29
C LEU A 246 19.86 -12.49 12.92
N SER A 247 20.74 -11.63 13.42
CA SER A 247 20.85 -10.24 12.97
C SER A 247 22.14 -10.02 12.21
N ALA A 248 22.03 -9.69 10.92
CA ALA A 248 23.12 -9.31 10.03
C ALA A 248 23.00 -7.83 9.60
N GLU A 249 22.38 -7.02 10.45
CA GLU A 249 22.08 -5.62 10.19
C GLU A 249 23.32 -4.80 9.78
N ASN A 250 23.25 -4.04 8.67
CA ASN A 250 24.36 -3.22 8.12
C ASN A 250 25.68 -3.99 7.95
N SER A 251 25.63 -5.31 7.74
CA SER A 251 26.79 -6.15 7.51
C SER A 251 27.10 -6.33 6.02
N ASN A 252 28.29 -6.83 5.72
CA ASN A 252 28.65 -7.34 4.39
C ASN A 252 28.09 -8.76 4.17
N PHE A 253 26.75 -8.90 4.17
CA PHE A 253 26.06 -10.17 3.89
C PHE A 253 25.89 -10.36 2.36
N PRO A 254 26.57 -11.34 1.73
CA PRO A 254 26.42 -11.65 0.30
C PRO A 254 25.07 -12.33 0.00
N ASP A 255 24.53 -12.18 -1.22
CA ASP A 255 23.30 -12.88 -1.64
C ASP A 255 23.43 -14.41 -1.48
N ASP A 256 24.56 -14.96 -1.92
CA ASP A 256 24.81 -16.40 -1.88
C ASP A 256 24.92 -16.95 -0.44
N ALA A 257 25.20 -16.11 0.56
CA ALA A 257 25.32 -16.56 1.95
C ALA A 257 24.00 -17.06 2.54
N ALA A 258 22.85 -16.69 1.96
CA ALA A 258 21.55 -17.24 2.36
C ALA A 258 21.48 -18.76 2.20
N GLN A 259 22.29 -19.37 1.31
CA GLN A 259 22.37 -20.82 1.17
C GLN A 259 22.80 -21.52 2.46
N TYR A 260 23.63 -20.88 3.28
CA TYR A 260 24.10 -21.41 4.56
C TYR A 260 23.03 -21.38 5.65
N LEU A 261 21.97 -20.60 5.44
CA LEU A 261 20.83 -20.54 6.36
C LEU A 261 19.83 -21.66 6.09
N SER A 262 19.81 -22.26 4.90
CA SER A 262 18.79 -23.21 4.44
C SER A 262 18.56 -24.44 5.34
N GLY A 263 19.56 -24.85 6.12
CA GLY A 263 19.49 -25.96 7.08
C GLY A 263 19.18 -25.55 8.52
N LEU A 264 18.90 -24.27 8.79
CA LEU A 264 18.59 -23.76 10.12
C LEU A 264 17.09 -23.85 10.39
N ASP A 265 16.59 -25.07 10.55
CA ASP A 265 15.15 -25.39 10.69
C ASP A 265 14.45 -24.70 11.87
N ARG A 266 15.22 -24.14 12.80
CA ARG A 266 14.74 -23.42 13.98
C ARG A 266 14.75 -21.91 13.82
N LEU A 267 15.25 -21.37 12.70
CA LEU A 267 15.34 -19.93 12.49
C LEU A 267 13.95 -19.31 12.36
N GLU A 268 13.62 -18.39 13.26
CA GLU A 268 12.32 -17.71 13.34
C GLU A 268 12.42 -16.22 12.96
N SER A 269 13.58 -15.59 13.16
CA SER A 269 13.80 -14.18 12.85
C SER A 269 15.13 -13.95 12.15
N LEU A 270 15.08 -13.26 11.01
CA LEU A 270 16.23 -12.85 10.22
C LEU A 270 16.21 -11.34 9.97
N ASN A 271 17.27 -10.63 10.37
CA ASN A 271 17.41 -9.20 10.11
C ASN A 271 18.54 -8.92 9.11
N LEU A 272 18.19 -8.49 7.91
CA LEU A 272 19.09 -8.10 6.83
C LEU A 272 19.04 -6.59 6.55
N TYR A 273 18.47 -5.78 7.46
CA TYR A 273 18.34 -4.34 7.25
C TYR A 273 19.68 -3.70 6.87
N GLY A 274 19.66 -2.80 5.88
CA GLY A 274 20.82 -2.02 5.48
C GLY A 274 21.95 -2.82 4.81
N THR A 275 21.72 -4.08 4.47
CA THR A 275 22.64 -4.87 3.65
C THR A 275 22.41 -4.60 2.15
N THR A 276 23.26 -5.12 1.28
CA THR A 276 23.17 -4.89 -0.17
C THR A 276 22.43 -5.98 -0.94
N VAL A 277 21.73 -6.87 -0.24
CA VAL A 277 21.13 -8.08 -0.80
C VAL A 277 20.02 -7.76 -1.81
N SER A 278 19.89 -8.60 -2.83
CA SER A 278 18.85 -8.53 -3.86
C SER A 278 17.78 -9.62 -3.67
N ASP A 279 16.79 -9.69 -4.57
CA ASP A 279 15.76 -10.74 -4.55
C ASP A 279 16.33 -12.16 -4.58
N GLY A 280 17.56 -12.35 -5.09
CA GLY A 280 18.24 -13.65 -5.10
C GLY A 280 18.47 -14.23 -3.69
N VAL A 281 18.53 -13.39 -2.65
CA VAL A 281 18.67 -13.84 -1.26
C VAL A 281 17.45 -14.63 -0.76
N LEU A 282 16.29 -14.49 -1.41
CA LEU A 282 15.02 -15.04 -0.95
C LEU A 282 14.85 -16.53 -1.29
N ASP A 283 15.42 -16.99 -2.39
CA ASP A 283 15.23 -18.36 -2.89
C ASP A 283 15.66 -19.41 -1.85
N PRO A 284 16.85 -19.33 -1.22
CA PRO A 284 17.26 -20.30 -0.20
C PRO A 284 16.44 -20.21 1.09
N LEU A 285 15.78 -19.07 1.36
CA LEU A 285 15.01 -18.84 2.59
C LEU A 285 13.62 -19.48 2.56
N ARG A 286 13.08 -19.78 1.36
CA ARG A 286 11.76 -20.43 1.19
C ARG A 286 11.64 -21.80 1.86
N GLY A 287 12.78 -22.46 2.11
CA GLY A 287 12.86 -23.73 2.84
C GLY A 287 12.66 -23.59 4.36
N LEU A 288 12.85 -22.40 4.93
CA LEU A 288 12.83 -22.15 6.37
C LEU A 288 11.42 -22.04 6.90
N LYS A 289 10.73 -23.18 7.05
CA LYS A 289 9.31 -23.25 7.41
C LYS A 289 8.95 -22.65 8.76
N ARG A 290 9.95 -22.35 9.59
CA ARG A 290 9.78 -21.65 10.87
C ARG A 290 10.09 -20.16 10.82
N LEU A 291 10.61 -19.63 9.71
CA LEU A 291 10.91 -18.21 9.58
C LEU A 291 9.59 -17.43 9.65
N GLN A 292 9.46 -16.61 10.69
CA GLN A 292 8.27 -15.80 10.98
C GLN A 292 8.50 -14.33 10.68
N LYS A 293 9.74 -13.84 10.82
CA LYS A 293 10.06 -12.42 10.64
C LYS A 293 11.30 -12.23 9.78
N ILE A 294 11.20 -11.34 8.80
CA ILE A 294 12.35 -10.92 8.00
C ILE A 294 12.39 -9.40 7.83
N TYR A 295 13.50 -8.79 8.19
CA TYR A 295 13.72 -7.35 8.04
C TYR A 295 14.60 -7.08 6.81
N LEU A 296 14.05 -6.36 5.84
CA LEU A 296 14.60 -6.13 4.51
C LEU A 296 14.71 -4.65 4.16
N TRP A 297 14.40 -3.75 5.10
CA TRP A 297 14.46 -2.31 4.85
C TRP A 297 15.90 -1.87 4.51
N LYS A 298 16.02 -0.96 3.53
CA LYS A 298 17.30 -0.51 2.94
C LYS A 298 18.13 -1.61 2.27
N THR A 299 17.51 -2.69 1.83
CA THR A 299 18.12 -3.66 0.90
C THR A 299 17.74 -3.33 -0.56
N LYS A 300 18.13 -4.19 -1.50
CA LYS A 300 17.66 -4.13 -2.90
C LYS A 300 16.53 -5.13 -3.17
N VAL A 301 15.99 -5.79 -2.14
CA VAL A 301 14.84 -6.67 -2.27
C VAL A 301 13.62 -5.85 -2.68
N SER A 302 12.95 -6.28 -3.74
CA SER A 302 11.76 -5.65 -4.28
C SER A 302 10.53 -5.96 -3.42
N TYR A 303 9.47 -5.18 -3.62
CA TYR A 303 8.17 -5.47 -3.01
C TYR A 303 7.66 -6.85 -3.43
N ASP A 304 7.74 -7.18 -4.72
CA ASP A 304 7.27 -8.45 -5.25
C ASP A 304 8.11 -9.63 -4.76
N GLY A 305 9.43 -9.44 -4.65
CA GLY A 305 10.32 -10.38 -3.99
C GLY A 305 9.84 -10.70 -2.59
N ALA A 306 9.63 -9.68 -1.75
CA ALA A 306 9.16 -9.85 -0.38
C ALA A 306 7.77 -10.52 -0.30
N VAL A 307 6.81 -10.08 -1.13
CA VAL A 307 5.48 -10.70 -1.22
C VAL A 307 5.54 -12.15 -1.68
N SER A 308 6.48 -12.50 -2.58
CA SER A 308 6.62 -13.88 -3.06
C SER A 308 6.92 -14.89 -1.93
N LEU A 309 7.51 -14.44 -0.82
CA LEU A 309 7.75 -15.28 0.36
C LEU A 309 6.46 -15.81 0.98
N GLU A 310 5.36 -15.06 0.90
CA GLU A 310 4.08 -15.45 1.52
C GLU A 310 3.51 -16.74 0.93
N LYS A 311 3.86 -17.05 -0.32
CA LYS A 311 3.45 -18.30 -0.99
C LYS A 311 4.05 -19.54 -0.32
N ASP A 312 5.33 -19.48 0.03
CA ASP A 312 6.09 -20.62 0.56
C ASP A 312 6.18 -20.63 2.08
N LEU A 313 5.97 -19.46 2.71
CA LEU A 313 5.99 -19.20 4.15
C LEU A 313 4.70 -18.42 4.55
N PRO A 314 3.54 -19.09 4.60
CA PRO A 314 2.25 -18.39 4.76
C PRO A 314 2.12 -17.72 6.13
N GLY A 315 2.11 -16.38 6.19
CA GLY A 315 2.05 -15.64 7.46
C GLY A 315 3.41 -15.13 7.96
N ILE A 316 4.44 -15.19 7.12
CA ILE A 316 5.70 -14.45 7.30
C ILE A 316 5.42 -12.94 7.43
N GLU A 317 6.05 -12.29 8.41
CA GLU A 317 6.12 -10.85 8.55
C GLU A 317 7.40 -10.35 7.90
N TRP A 318 7.31 -9.81 6.69
CA TRP A 318 8.42 -9.13 6.03
C TRP A 318 8.32 -7.61 6.25
N ASN A 319 9.46 -6.95 6.41
CA ASN A 319 9.54 -5.51 6.65
C ASN A 319 10.46 -4.83 5.64
N LEU A 320 9.88 -4.10 4.68
CA LEU A 320 10.62 -3.27 3.72
C LEU A 320 10.78 -1.81 4.17
N GLY A 321 10.37 -1.47 5.40
CA GLY A 321 10.40 -0.13 5.96
C GLY A 321 9.09 0.64 5.75
N TRP A 322 8.87 1.62 6.62
CA TRP A 322 7.64 2.43 6.64
C TRP A 322 7.50 3.38 5.45
N ASP A 323 8.63 3.80 4.90
CA ASP A 323 8.79 4.74 3.79
C ASP A 323 9.01 4.05 2.44
N HIS A 324 8.97 2.70 2.38
CA HIS A 324 9.06 2.00 1.12
C HIS A 324 7.94 2.48 0.18
N PRO A 325 8.25 2.96 -1.05
CA PRO A 325 7.27 3.65 -1.89
C PRO A 325 5.97 2.86 -2.10
N VAL A 326 6.08 1.55 -2.33
CA VAL A 326 4.92 0.66 -2.53
C VAL A 326 4.12 0.46 -1.24
N VAL A 327 4.79 0.29 -0.09
CA VAL A 327 4.13 0.10 1.21
C VAL A 327 3.41 1.38 1.64
N ALA A 328 4.07 2.52 1.48
CA ALA A 328 3.50 3.83 1.77
C ALA A 328 2.28 4.11 0.88
N ARG A 329 2.35 3.77 -0.42
CA ARG A 329 1.24 3.92 -1.37
C ARG A 329 0.02 3.08 -0.99
N LYS A 330 0.18 1.76 -0.80
CA LYS A 330 -0.94 0.88 -0.41
C LYS A 330 -1.63 1.35 0.86
N ARG A 331 -0.85 1.81 1.85
CA ARG A 331 -1.42 2.39 3.08
C ARG A 331 -2.24 3.65 2.78
N LEU A 332 -1.73 4.57 1.97
CA LEU A 332 -2.45 5.78 1.60
C LEU A 332 -3.75 5.47 0.84
N GLU A 333 -3.73 4.47 -0.05
CA GLU A 333 -4.91 3.98 -0.76
C GLU A 333 -5.96 3.43 0.22
N GLN A 334 -5.56 2.58 1.16
CA GLN A 334 -6.46 2.08 2.20
C GLN A 334 -7.04 3.22 3.05
N GLN A 335 -6.20 4.15 3.50
CA GLN A 335 -6.65 5.32 4.26
C GLN A 335 -7.63 6.17 3.46
N GLN A 336 -7.43 6.31 2.15
CA GLN A 336 -8.35 7.03 1.27
C GLN A 336 -9.70 6.30 1.17
N VAL A 337 -9.71 4.97 1.06
CA VAL A 337 -10.93 4.16 1.04
C VAL A 337 -11.70 4.31 2.36
N GLU A 338 -11.02 4.14 3.49
CA GLU A 338 -11.60 4.28 4.83
C GLU A 338 -12.17 5.68 5.05
N PHE A 339 -11.41 6.70 4.67
CA PHE A 339 -11.85 8.09 4.77
C PHE A 339 -13.08 8.35 3.89
N THR A 340 -13.10 7.83 2.67
CA THR A 340 -14.25 7.99 1.76
C THR A 340 -15.50 7.31 2.31
N ALA A 341 -15.36 6.13 2.91
CA ALA A 341 -16.45 5.42 3.58
C ALA A 341 -17.00 6.18 4.80
N ASP A 342 -16.12 6.76 5.62
CA ASP A 342 -16.51 7.60 6.76
C ASP A 342 -17.26 8.86 6.31
N VAL A 343 -16.76 9.55 5.27
CA VAL A 343 -17.42 10.72 4.69
C VAL A 343 -18.82 10.37 4.18
N LYS A 344 -18.97 9.27 3.44
CA LYS A 344 -20.28 8.82 2.95
C LYS A 344 -21.24 8.56 4.10
N THR A 345 -20.78 7.87 5.14
CA THR A 345 -21.59 7.57 6.34
C THR A 345 -22.07 8.85 7.01
N LYS A 346 -21.19 9.84 7.17
CA LYS A 346 -21.52 11.14 7.75
C LYS A 346 -22.48 11.95 6.88
N GLN A 347 -22.35 11.87 5.56
CA GLN A 347 -23.28 12.51 4.63
C GLN A 347 -24.69 11.91 4.74
N GLU A 348 -24.80 10.58 4.80
CA GLU A 348 -26.08 9.90 5.00
C GLU A 348 -26.71 10.26 6.36
N GLN A 349 -25.91 10.33 7.42
CA GLN A 349 -26.38 10.78 8.74
C GLN A 349 -26.85 12.24 8.72
N THR A 350 -26.12 13.11 8.03
CA THR A 350 -26.49 14.53 7.89
C THR A 350 -27.80 14.69 7.13
N ALA A 351 -27.99 13.93 6.03
CA ALA A 351 -29.24 13.95 5.26
C ALA A 351 -30.46 13.48 6.09
N ARG A 352 -30.26 12.47 6.95
CA ARG A 352 -31.30 12.03 7.90
C ARG A 352 -31.62 13.12 8.90
N LEU A 353 -30.62 13.71 9.55
CA LEU A 353 -30.82 14.80 10.52
C LEU A 353 -31.49 16.03 9.91
N GLN A 354 -31.18 16.37 8.66
CA GLN A 354 -31.87 17.46 7.93
C GLN A 354 -33.34 17.14 7.69
N THR A 355 -33.66 15.88 7.37
CA THR A 355 -35.03 15.43 7.20
C THR A 355 -35.79 15.51 8.53
N ASP A 356 -35.18 15.02 9.62
CA ASP A 356 -35.76 15.07 10.95
C ASP A 356 -35.98 16.51 11.44
N LEU A 357 -35.04 17.41 11.17
CA LEU A 357 -35.15 18.83 11.50
C LEU A 357 -36.34 19.46 10.77
N LYS A 358 -36.50 19.20 9.47
CA LYS A 358 -37.64 19.72 8.70
C LYS A 358 -38.98 19.25 9.26
N VAL A 359 -39.09 17.97 9.63
CA VAL A 359 -40.29 17.42 10.26
C VAL A 359 -40.58 18.10 11.60
N ALA A 360 -39.55 18.38 12.40
CA ALA A 360 -39.68 19.09 13.66
C ALA A 360 -40.15 20.54 13.47
N GLU A 361 -39.60 21.26 12.49
CA GLU A 361 -40.00 22.63 12.13
C GLU A 361 -41.46 22.69 11.68
N GLU A 362 -41.91 21.74 10.83
CA GLU A 362 -43.30 21.64 10.40
C GLU A 362 -44.25 21.35 11.57
N ALA A 363 -43.85 20.46 12.49
CA ALA A 363 -44.62 20.15 13.69
C ALA A 363 -44.71 21.35 14.65
N GLN A 364 -43.63 22.11 14.81
CA GLN A 364 -43.60 23.33 15.60
C GLN A 364 -44.55 24.38 15.02
N ALA A 365 -44.47 24.65 13.71
CA ALA A 365 -45.35 25.61 13.04
C ALA A 365 -46.84 25.23 13.18
N ALA A 366 -47.16 23.93 13.10
CA ALA A 366 -48.52 23.43 13.32
C ALA A 366 -48.99 23.63 14.77
N ALA A 367 -48.11 23.44 15.75
CA ALA A 367 -48.42 23.67 17.16
C ALA A 367 -48.66 25.15 17.45
N GLU A 368 -47.81 26.05 16.93
CA GLU A 368 -47.97 27.50 17.06
C GLU A 368 -49.30 27.99 16.45
N LYS A 369 -49.67 27.46 15.28
CA LYS A 369 -50.96 27.76 14.66
C LYS A 369 -52.14 27.32 15.54
N ARG A 370 -52.10 26.11 16.10
CA ARG A 370 -53.16 25.62 17.01
C ARG A 370 -53.26 26.49 18.26
N LEU A 371 -52.13 26.97 18.78
CA LEU A 371 -52.13 27.86 19.93
C LEU A 371 -52.82 29.19 19.62
N GLN A 372 -52.55 29.78 18.46
CA GLN A 372 -53.25 30.99 17.98
C GLN A 372 -54.76 30.78 17.83
N GLU A 373 -55.18 29.64 17.27
CA GLU A 373 -56.59 29.29 17.13
C GLU A 373 -57.29 29.17 18.50
N VAL A 374 -56.61 28.58 19.48
CA VAL A 374 -57.12 28.50 20.87
C VAL A 374 -57.21 29.88 21.50
N ASP A 375 -56.19 30.73 21.36
CA ASP A 375 -56.19 32.10 21.89
C ASP A 375 -57.31 32.96 21.29
N GLU A 376 -57.54 32.86 19.98
CA GLU A 376 -58.67 33.53 19.32
C GLU A 376 -60.03 33.02 19.82
N ALA A 377 -60.17 31.71 20.02
CA ALA A 377 -61.38 31.13 20.57
C ALA A 377 -61.63 31.60 22.01
N LEU A 378 -60.59 31.70 22.84
CA LEU A 378 -60.66 32.23 24.20
C LEU A 378 -61.08 33.70 24.21
N LYS A 379 -60.51 34.56 23.35
CA LYS A 379 -60.93 35.97 23.22
C LYS A 379 -62.39 36.14 22.84
N LYS A 380 -62.91 35.29 21.95
CA LYS A 380 -64.34 35.30 21.58
C LYS A 380 -65.25 34.91 22.75
N LEU A 381 -64.78 34.01 23.62
CA LEU A 381 -65.51 33.57 24.81
C LEU A 381 -65.46 34.59 25.97
N SER A 382 -64.38 35.40 26.07
CA SER A 382 -64.22 36.40 27.13
C SER A 382 -64.98 37.71 26.90
N GLY A 383 -65.49 37.97 25.70
CA GLY A 383 -66.45 39.05 25.44
C GLY A 383 -65.92 40.48 25.67
N GLU A 384 -64.73 40.82 25.15
CA GLU A 384 -64.28 42.21 25.13
C GLU A 384 -65.00 42.99 24.01
N LYS A 385 -65.97 43.83 24.41
CA LYS A 385 -66.45 44.97 23.61
C LYS A 385 -65.34 46.03 23.58
N GLU A 386 -64.92 46.44 22.39
CA GLU A 386 -64.25 47.73 22.22
C GLU A 386 -65.14 48.84 22.80
N GLU A 387 -64.63 49.56 23.78
CA GLU A 387 -65.28 50.73 24.38
C GLU A 387 -64.93 51.97 23.51
N PRO A 388 -65.91 52.76 23.03
CA PRO A 388 -65.61 53.93 22.22
C PRO A 388 -65.08 55.05 23.11
N ALA A 389 -63.96 55.65 22.70
CA ALA A 389 -63.41 56.85 23.30
C ALA A 389 -64.48 57.94 23.38
N THR A 390 -64.97 58.21 24.59
CA THR A 390 -65.87 59.32 24.88
C THR A 390 -65.11 60.42 25.61
N GLU A 391 -65.00 61.52 24.89
CA GLU A 391 -64.74 62.88 25.35
C GLU A 391 -65.47 63.23 26.65
N GLN A 392 -64.75 63.66 27.70
CA GLN A 392 -65.29 64.61 28.66
C GLN A 392 -64.20 65.40 29.39
N GLN A 393 -64.36 66.71 29.24
CA GLN A 393 -63.73 67.80 29.97
C GLN A 393 -63.77 67.58 31.48
N ASN A 394 -62.73 68.01 32.20
CA ASN A 394 -62.95 68.97 33.28
C ASN A 394 -61.69 69.71 33.74
N ALA A 395 -61.93 71.00 33.88
CA ALA A 395 -61.16 72.10 34.43
C ALA A 395 -60.20 71.82 35.61
N LYS A 396 -59.11 72.59 35.56
CA LYS A 396 -58.28 73.15 36.65
C LYS A 396 -59.12 73.62 37.86
N PRO A 397 -58.56 73.70 39.09
CA PRO A 397 -57.76 74.87 39.51
C PRO A 397 -56.53 74.51 40.38
N ASP A 398 -55.37 75.14 40.16
CA ASP A 398 -54.75 76.23 40.96
C ASP A 398 -54.43 75.88 42.43
N ALA A 399 -53.15 75.60 42.70
CA ALA A 399 -52.24 76.41 43.54
C ALA A 399 -50.82 75.85 43.44
#